data_AF-A0A921LVQ4-F1
#
_entry.id   AF-A0A921LVQ4-F1
#
_cell.length_a   1.000
_cell.length_b   1.000
_cell.length_c   1.000
_cell.angle_alpha   90.00
_cell.angle_beta   90.00
_cell.angle_gamma   90.00
#
_symmetry.space_group_name_H-M   'P 1'
#
loop_
_entity.id
_entity.type
_entity.pdbx_description
1 polymer ?
#
loop_
_entity_poly.entity_id
_entity_poly.type
_entity_poly.pdbx_seq_one_letter_code
_entity_poly.pdbx_strand_id
1 'polypeptide(L)'
;MFGLFKKKQVDLAGLPLEEIKFTSEDLFVLMGGFDIGSVAVNGRRFPWREVERGDEVARWRRQVVNRYAPAGFVDAEGRPQGRLAEVLRPFAKPGLGIVGSTRGSLSRFNVEMAIWGDEASFLSVEAGNGLFTVASAGAPDQWAASFARAFGLEGRFRLAERAWHCDFLMGPADKGLNTLLLGKDAAGIRDLAATKGFDARPLLDIVAGIEAAKSVDALKLTTIDLRGVELDRIETPSGTFANNVPAASSAIDMRVKRMSVLPEYGWVATETTAPRTGLPANWRERGEEYRLASRFFSGDLIADTDLFDFVTDVRDCPAELGGVPSGQPCRPIEEDGR
;
A
#
# COMPACT_ATOMS: atom_id res chain seq x y z
N MET A 1 43.09 10.56 28.77
CA MET A 1 42.27 11.68 28.28
C MET A 1 41.77 11.29 26.89
N PHE A 2 40.62 10.63 26.81
CA PHE A 2 40.05 10.17 25.53
C PHE A 2 39.19 11.30 24.96
N GLY A 3 39.64 11.92 23.88
CA GLY A 3 38.86 12.91 23.15
C GLY A 3 37.61 12.27 22.57
N LEU A 4 36.44 12.65 23.09
CA LEU A 4 35.16 12.33 22.48
C LEU A 4 35.14 12.93 21.07
N PHE A 5 35.06 12.07 20.06
CA PHE A 5 34.63 12.47 18.73
C PHE A 5 33.22 13.04 18.84
N LYS A 6 33.08 14.37 18.91
CA LYS A 6 31.79 15.04 18.70
C LYS A 6 31.36 14.70 17.28
N LYS A 7 30.36 13.83 17.15
CA LYS A 7 29.62 13.62 15.90
C LYS A 7 29.21 15.01 15.41
N LYS A 8 29.64 15.39 14.21
CA LYS A 8 29.34 16.71 13.63
C LYS A 8 27.82 16.86 13.59
N GLN A 9 27.27 17.70 14.45
CA GLN A 9 25.83 17.95 14.49
C GLN A 9 25.50 18.68 13.19
N VAL A 10 24.69 18.03 12.34
CA VAL A 10 24.24 18.62 11.07
C VAL A 10 23.31 19.77 11.43
N ASP A 11 23.56 20.95 10.88
CA ASP A 11 22.66 22.08 11.01
C ASP A 11 21.46 21.86 10.09
N LEU A 12 20.30 21.57 10.69
CA LEU A 12 19.08 21.29 9.96
C LEU A 12 18.42 22.55 9.41
N ALA A 13 18.72 23.74 9.96
CA ALA A 13 18.06 24.98 9.57
C ALA A 13 18.37 25.40 8.12
N GLY A 14 19.51 24.95 7.59
CA GLY A 14 19.92 25.20 6.20
C GLY A 14 19.52 24.13 5.21
N LEU A 15 18.88 23.02 5.64
CA LEU A 15 18.55 21.91 4.77
C LEU A 15 17.10 22.00 4.25
N PRO A 16 16.85 21.65 2.99
CA PRO A 16 15.48 21.44 2.51
C PRO A 16 14.84 20.25 3.23
N LEU A 17 13.51 20.25 3.34
CA LEU A 17 12.76 19.23 4.07
C LEU A 17 13.03 17.81 3.53
N GLU A 18 13.19 17.69 2.22
CA GLU A 18 13.42 16.43 1.52
C GLU A 18 14.78 15.78 1.87
N GLU A 19 15.72 16.56 2.41
CA GLU A 19 17.01 16.06 2.91
C GLU A 19 16.99 15.70 4.40
N ILE A 20 15.95 16.12 5.13
CA ILE A 20 15.79 15.80 6.55
C ILE A 20 15.45 14.31 6.71
N LYS A 21 16.19 13.66 7.60
CA LYS A 21 16.04 12.24 7.89
C LYS A 21 15.27 12.03 9.18
N PHE A 22 14.21 11.24 9.11
CA PHE A 22 13.35 10.89 10.23
C PHE A 22 13.53 9.41 10.60
N THR A 23 13.40 9.08 11.88
CA THR A 23 13.20 7.68 12.31
C THR A 23 11.71 7.33 12.26
N SER A 24 11.36 6.04 12.36
CA SER A 24 9.97 5.63 12.55
C SER A 24 9.34 6.24 13.82
N GLU A 25 10.13 6.40 14.88
CA GLU A 25 9.68 7.00 16.15
C GLU A 25 9.36 8.48 15.98
N ASP A 26 10.21 9.21 15.23
CA ASP A 26 9.94 10.61 14.88
C ASP A 26 8.62 10.71 14.11
N LEU A 27 8.45 9.89 13.06
CA LEU A 27 7.26 9.91 12.23
C LEU A 27 5.99 9.54 13.01
N PHE A 28 6.07 8.55 13.91
CA PHE A 28 4.95 8.21 14.79
C PHE A 28 4.47 9.40 15.62
N VAL A 29 5.42 10.15 16.22
CA VAL A 29 5.10 11.35 16.99
C VAL A 29 4.56 12.47 16.10
N LEU A 30 5.21 12.71 14.96
CA LEU A 30 4.89 13.83 14.07
C LEU A 30 3.53 13.65 13.36
N MET A 31 3.19 12.42 12.95
CA MET A 31 1.90 12.10 12.33
C MET A 31 0.79 11.87 13.37
N GLY A 32 1.15 11.70 14.65
CA GLY A 32 0.21 11.39 15.72
C GLY A 32 -0.35 9.96 15.65
N GLY A 33 0.42 9.02 15.11
CA GLY A 33 -0.03 7.66 14.89
C GLY A 33 0.74 6.91 13.81
N PHE A 34 0.11 5.85 13.29
CA PHE A 34 0.64 5.05 12.18
C PHE A 34 0.49 5.79 10.84
N ASP A 35 1.35 5.49 9.86
CA ASP A 35 1.19 5.91 8.45
C ASP A 35 0.24 4.96 7.69
N ILE A 36 -0.50 5.49 6.71
CA ILE A 36 -1.62 4.79 6.04
C ILE A 36 -1.18 3.46 5.46
N GLY A 37 -0.08 3.46 4.71
CA GLY A 37 0.50 2.29 4.09
C GLY A 37 1.30 1.41 5.05
N SER A 38 1.54 1.89 6.27
CA SER A 38 2.30 1.19 7.31
C SER A 38 3.70 0.79 6.84
N VAL A 39 4.38 1.70 6.13
CA VAL A 39 5.76 1.56 5.66
C VAL A 39 6.75 2.00 6.74
N ALA A 40 6.57 3.19 7.33
CA ALA A 40 7.45 3.68 8.39
C ALA A 40 7.07 3.16 9.77
N VAL A 41 5.78 3.20 10.07
CA VAL A 41 5.20 2.87 11.35
C VAL A 41 4.21 1.74 11.09
N ASN A 42 4.69 0.50 11.21
CA ASN A 42 3.87 -0.69 11.01
C ASN A 42 3.55 -1.36 12.34
N GLY A 43 2.28 -1.60 12.67
CA GLY A 43 1.86 -2.25 13.91
C GLY A 43 2.52 -3.61 14.22
N ARG A 44 3.07 -4.33 13.23
CA ARG A 44 3.79 -5.59 13.44
C ARG A 44 5.27 -5.44 13.81
N ARG A 45 5.90 -4.33 13.41
CA ARG A 45 7.35 -4.10 13.57
C ARG A 45 7.67 -2.94 14.49
N PHE A 46 6.75 -1.99 14.60
CA PHE A 46 6.85 -0.86 15.48
C PHE A 46 6.69 -1.34 16.93
N PRO A 47 7.42 -0.76 17.91
CA PRO A 47 7.42 -1.24 19.29
C PRO A 47 6.10 -0.92 20.01
N TRP A 48 5.02 -1.62 19.65
CA TRP A 48 3.67 -1.38 20.15
C TRP A 48 3.56 -1.41 21.68
N ARG A 49 4.24 -2.37 22.30
CA ARG A 49 4.29 -2.50 23.77
C ARG A 49 4.87 -1.27 24.47
N GLU A 50 5.74 -0.52 23.79
CA GLU A 50 6.34 0.71 24.33
C GLU A 50 5.34 1.87 24.26
N VAL A 51 4.56 1.95 23.17
CA VAL A 51 3.46 2.92 23.01
C VAL A 51 2.41 2.73 24.10
N GLU A 52 1.99 1.48 24.37
CA GLU A 52 0.99 1.18 25.42
C GLU A 52 1.44 1.61 26.82
N ARG A 53 2.74 1.55 27.10
CA ARG A 53 3.32 1.95 28.40
C ARG A 53 3.47 3.47 28.55
N GLY A 54 3.53 4.21 27.44
CA GLY A 54 3.49 5.68 27.41
C GLY A 54 4.81 6.42 27.70
N ASP A 55 5.69 5.89 28.57
CA ASP A 55 6.97 6.56 28.93
C ASP A 55 7.89 6.82 27.72
N GLU A 56 7.89 5.89 26.78
CA GLU A 56 8.71 5.94 25.57
C GLU A 56 8.24 7.01 24.60
N VAL A 57 6.93 7.20 24.46
CA VAL A 57 6.38 8.23 23.56
C VAL A 57 6.73 9.63 24.05
N ALA A 58 6.70 9.86 25.37
CA ALA A 58 7.15 11.12 25.94
C ALA A 58 8.65 11.35 25.68
N ARG A 59 9.46 10.28 25.72
CA ARG A 59 10.89 10.35 25.37
C ARG A 59 11.09 10.69 23.89
N TRP A 60 10.38 10.03 22.98
CA TRP A 60 10.46 10.32 21.54
C TRP A 60 10.03 11.75 21.23
N ARG A 61 8.95 12.25 21.84
CA ARG A 61 8.50 13.63 21.67
C ARG A 61 9.57 14.63 22.10
N ARG A 62 10.25 14.41 23.23
CA ARG A 62 11.40 15.24 23.63
C ARG A 62 12.55 15.18 22.62
N GLN A 63 12.83 14.01 22.04
CA GLN A 63 13.86 13.88 21.01
C GLN A 63 13.49 14.63 19.72
N VAL A 64 12.24 14.56 19.29
CA VAL A 64 11.69 15.32 18.16
C VAL A 64 11.86 16.82 18.40
N VAL A 65 11.42 17.33 19.55
CA VAL A 65 11.58 18.76 19.91
C VAL A 65 13.05 19.16 19.89
N ASN A 66 13.91 18.42 20.60
CA ASN A 66 15.34 18.74 20.69
C ASN A 66 16.04 18.75 19.32
N ARG A 67 15.61 17.88 18.39
CA ARG A 67 16.23 17.76 17.07
C ARG A 67 15.71 18.79 16.08
N TYR A 68 14.39 18.98 16.04
CA TYR A 68 13.73 19.67 14.93
C TYR A 68 13.22 21.08 15.28
N ALA A 69 12.98 21.39 16.56
CA ALA A 69 12.51 22.73 16.96
C ALA A 69 13.52 23.86 16.67
N PRO A 70 14.86 23.66 16.87
CA PRO A 70 15.83 24.70 16.54
C PRO A 70 15.82 25.13 15.06
N ALA A 71 15.38 24.25 14.17
CA ALA A 71 15.24 24.51 12.74
C ALA A 71 13.82 24.94 12.32
N GLY A 72 12.89 25.11 13.27
CA GLY A 72 11.53 25.57 13.02
C GLY A 72 10.60 24.53 12.39
N PHE A 73 11.00 23.27 12.31
CA PHE A 73 10.16 22.20 11.75
C PHE A 73 9.04 21.75 12.70
N VAL A 74 9.22 21.95 14.00
CA VAL A 74 8.23 21.65 15.04
C VAL A 74 8.15 22.77 16.08
N ASP A 75 7.02 22.87 16.78
CA ASP A 75 6.88 23.76 17.94
C ASP A 75 7.45 23.15 19.24
N ALA A 76 7.30 23.88 20.34
CA ALA A 76 7.79 23.47 21.67
C ALA A 76 7.11 22.18 22.18
N GLU A 77 5.91 21.88 21.68
CA GLU A 77 5.14 20.68 22.00
C GLU A 77 5.48 19.51 21.06
N GLY A 78 6.32 19.73 20.04
CA GLY A 78 6.74 18.72 19.06
C GLY A 78 5.73 18.51 17.94
N ARG A 79 4.81 19.45 17.72
CA ARG A 79 3.86 19.40 16.60
C ARG A 79 4.53 19.92 15.33
N PRO A 80 4.33 19.27 14.17
CA PRO A 80 4.82 19.76 12.88
C PRO A 80 4.38 21.21 12.60
N GLN A 81 5.27 22.00 12.00
CA GLN A 81 5.02 23.38 11.59
C GLN A 81 5.35 23.60 10.11
N GLY A 82 4.74 24.63 9.51
CA GLY A 82 4.98 25.06 8.13
C GLY A 82 4.94 23.91 7.12
N ARG A 83 5.98 23.80 6.30
CA ARG A 83 6.05 22.81 5.21
C ARG A 83 6.02 21.36 5.69
N LEU A 84 6.59 21.06 6.88
CA LEU A 84 6.54 19.70 7.43
C LEU A 84 5.09 19.30 7.76
N ALA A 85 4.31 20.22 8.34
CA ALA A 85 2.91 19.97 8.64
C ALA A 85 2.06 19.73 7.40
N GLU A 86 2.35 20.43 6.30
CA GLU A 86 1.71 20.21 5.00
C GLU A 86 2.05 18.81 4.45
N VAL A 87 3.34 18.46 4.38
CA VAL A 87 3.78 17.19 3.78
C VAL A 87 3.32 15.97 4.59
N LEU A 88 3.22 16.06 5.91
CA LEU A 88 2.77 14.94 6.74
C LEU A 88 1.25 14.76 6.78
N ARG A 89 0.48 15.78 6.39
CA ARG A 89 -0.98 15.78 6.53
C ARG A 89 -1.67 14.61 5.81
N PRO A 90 -1.29 14.24 4.57
CA PRO A 90 -1.92 13.12 3.88
C PRO A 90 -1.77 11.79 4.60
N PHE A 91 -0.67 11.56 5.33
CA PHE A 91 -0.42 10.30 6.04
C PHE A 91 -1.22 10.15 7.34
N ALA A 92 -1.74 11.25 7.90
CA ALA A 92 -2.44 11.26 9.17
C ALA A 92 -3.97 11.22 9.03
N LYS A 93 -4.48 10.95 7.83
CA LYS A 93 -5.91 11.03 7.48
C LYS A 93 -6.41 9.76 6.79
N PRO A 94 -7.72 9.42 6.91
CA PRO A 94 -8.31 8.30 6.17
C PRO A 94 -8.42 8.64 4.68
N GLY A 95 -7.34 8.39 3.94
CA GLY A 95 -7.20 8.65 2.50
C GLY A 95 -6.83 7.39 1.72
N LEU A 96 -6.06 7.58 0.65
CA LEU A 96 -5.51 6.49 -0.16
C LEU A 96 -4.01 6.35 0.10
N GLY A 97 -3.54 5.16 0.45
CA GLY A 97 -2.12 4.83 0.55
C GLY A 97 -1.70 3.87 -0.56
N ILE A 98 -0.60 4.15 -1.25
CA ILE A 98 -0.01 3.28 -2.27
C ILE A 98 1.39 2.90 -1.80
N VAL A 99 1.62 1.60 -1.60
CA VAL A 99 2.88 1.07 -1.09
C VAL A 99 3.59 0.26 -2.15
N GLY A 100 4.85 0.59 -2.41
CA GLY A 100 5.74 -0.17 -3.28
C GLY A 100 6.58 -1.12 -2.45
N SER A 101 6.61 -2.40 -2.81
CA SER A 101 7.60 -3.33 -2.28
C SER A 101 8.16 -4.19 -3.41
N THR A 102 9.47 -4.40 -3.40
CA THR A 102 10.13 -5.28 -4.34
C THR A 102 10.79 -6.41 -3.55
N ARG A 103 10.32 -7.65 -3.74
CA ARG A 103 11.11 -8.84 -3.34
C ARG A 103 12.08 -9.16 -4.47
N GLY A 104 13.39 -9.16 -4.20
CA GLY A 104 14.46 -9.48 -5.16
C GLY A 104 15.67 -8.55 -5.05
N SER A 105 16.65 -8.69 -5.95
CA SER A 105 17.86 -7.83 -6.08
C SER A 105 17.56 -6.33 -6.28
N LEU A 106 16.28 -6.01 -6.50
CA LEU A 106 15.69 -4.69 -6.55
C LEU A 106 15.13 -4.22 -5.19
N SER A 107 15.67 -4.62 -4.05
CA SER A 107 15.27 -4.23 -2.67
C SER A 107 15.34 -2.72 -2.34
N ARG A 108 14.98 -1.85 -3.29
CA ARG A 108 15.32 -0.43 -3.37
C ARG A 108 14.13 0.52 -3.20
N PHE A 109 12.90 0.01 -3.12
CA PHE A 109 11.71 0.85 -2.99
C PHE A 109 10.88 0.39 -1.79
N ASN A 110 11.07 1.05 -0.65
CA ASN A 110 10.04 1.16 0.38
C ASN A 110 9.54 2.60 0.29
N VAL A 111 8.67 2.83 -0.69
CA VAL A 111 8.03 4.12 -0.92
C VAL A 111 6.55 3.95 -0.66
N GLU A 112 6.00 4.88 0.10
CA GLU A 112 4.58 5.10 0.24
C GLU A 112 4.21 6.43 -0.40
N MET A 113 3.11 6.44 -1.13
CA MET A 113 2.39 7.65 -1.49
C MET A 113 1.09 7.70 -0.72
N ALA A 114 0.84 8.79 0.00
CA ALA A 114 -0.44 9.05 0.65
C ALA A 114 -1.17 10.18 -0.08
N ILE A 115 -2.47 10.01 -0.30
CA ILE A 115 -3.35 10.97 -0.97
C ILE A 115 -4.54 11.25 -0.06
N TRP A 116 -4.82 12.53 0.19
CA TRP A 116 -5.99 12.97 0.93
C TRP A 116 -6.49 14.32 0.38
N GLY A 117 -7.71 14.34 -0.17
CA GLY A 117 -8.24 15.51 -0.86
C GLY A 117 -7.43 15.83 -2.12
N ASP A 118 -6.99 17.09 -2.23
CA ASP A 118 -6.11 17.60 -3.28
C ASP A 118 -4.62 17.62 -2.87
N GLU A 119 -4.28 16.95 -1.77
CA GLU A 119 -2.92 16.84 -1.26
C GLU A 119 -2.38 15.41 -1.42
N ALA A 120 -1.11 15.30 -1.82
CA ALA A 120 -0.40 14.04 -1.81
C ALA A 120 1.07 14.20 -1.45
N SER A 121 1.62 13.17 -0.80
CA SER A 121 2.99 13.15 -0.30
C SER A 121 3.61 11.77 -0.43
N PHE A 122 4.93 11.74 -0.47
CA PHE A 122 5.75 10.54 -0.43
C PHE A 122 6.48 10.41 0.89
N LEU A 123 6.60 9.16 1.32
CA LEU A 123 7.42 8.71 2.41
C LEU A 123 8.35 7.63 1.85
N SER A 124 9.66 7.84 1.94
CA SER A 124 10.67 6.97 1.32
C SER A 124 11.72 6.53 2.33
N VAL A 125 12.04 5.23 2.36
CA VAL A 125 13.15 4.69 3.16
C VAL A 125 14.49 4.89 2.44
N GLU A 126 15.47 5.44 3.15
CA GLU A 126 16.85 5.45 2.71
C GLU A 126 17.49 4.06 2.87
N ALA A 127 18.15 3.59 1.81
CA ALA A 127 18.73 2.25 1.77
C ALA A 127 19.79 2.07 2.87
N GLY A 128 19.67 1.00 3.66
CA GLY A 128 20.72 0.51 4.57
C GLY A 128 20.72 1.08 5.99
N ASN A 129 19.95 2.13 6.30
CA ASN A 129 19.93 2.73 7.65
C ASN A 129 18.55 2.81 8.30
N GLY A 130 17.46 2.55 7.57
CA GLY A 130 16.09 2.59 8.11
C GLY A 130 15.62 4.00 8.47
N LEU A 131 16.24 5.04 7.89
CA LEU A 131 15.78 6.41 7.98
C LEU A 131 14.82 6.74 6.85
N PHE A 132 13.96 7.73 7.08
CA PHE A 132 12.90 8.13 6.18
C PHE A 132 13.07 9.55 5.73
N THR A 133 12.63 9.83 4.51
CA THR A 133 12.46 11.17 3.96
C THR A 133 11.01 11.37 3.58
N VAL A 134 10.54 12.61 3.65
CA VAL A 134 9.19 12.99 3.24
C VAL A 134 9.27 14.08 2.18
N ALA A 135 8.38 14.01 1.20
CA ALA A 135 8.32 14.98 0.12
C ALA A 135 6.86 15.17 -0.34
N SER A 136 6.53 16.34 -0.87
CA SER A 136 5.25 16.51 -1.55
C SER A 136 5.26 15.83 -2.91
N ALA A 137 4.11 15.30 -3.33
CA ALA A 137 3.93 14.77 -4.68
C ALA A 137 3.63 15.85 -5.73
N GLY A 138 3.56 17.12 -5.32
CA GLY A 138 3.20 18.24 -6.18
C GLY A 138 1.69 18.43 -6.32
N ALA A 139 1.29 19.21 -7.32
CA ALA A 139 -0.11 19.45 -7.65
C ALA A 139 -0.76 18.21 -8.29
N PRO A 140 -2.11 18.08 -8.25
CA PRO A 140 -2.81 16.90 -8.76
C PRO A 140 -2.47 16.48 -10.20
N ASP A 141 -2.22 17.44 -11.09
CA ASP A 141 -1.83 17.21 -12.48
C ASP A 141 -0.41 16.63 -12.64
N GLN A 142 0.39 16.63 -11.56
CA GLN A 142 1.75 16.10 -11.53
C GLN A 142 1.82 14.71 -10.89
N TRP A 143 0.76 14.23 -10.24
CA TRP A 143 0.79 13.03 -9.42
C TRP A 143 1.19 11.77 -10.20
N ALA A 144 0.67 11.58 -11.41
CA ALA A 144 1.02 10.43 -12.24
C ALA A 144 2.52 10.38 -12.57
N ALA A 145 3.11 11.53 -12.94
CA ALA A 145 4.53 11.64 -13.24
C ALA A 145 5.39 11.44 -11.97
N SER A 146 4.99 12.07 -10.85
CA SER A 146 5.63 11.93 -9.55
C SER A 146 5.61 10.47 -9.05
N PHE A 147 4.47 9.80 -9.18
CA PHE A 147 4.30 8.37 -8.88
C PHE A 147 5.24 7.53 -9.76
N ALA A 148 5.25 7.74 -11.07
CA ALA A 148 6.11 6.98 -11.97
C ALA A 148 7.59 7.12 -11.60
N ARG A 149 8.04 8.31 -11.21
CA ARG A 149 9.41 8.54 -10.73
C ARG A 149 9.69 7.84 -9.41
N ALA A 150 8.85 8.06 -8.40
CA ALA A 150 9.08 7.57 -7.04
C ALA A 150 9.08 6.03 -6.96
N PHE A 151 8.28 5.38 -7.82
CA PHE A 151 8.17 3.92 -7.88
C PHE A 151 9.08 3.28 -8.95
N GLY A 152 9.95 4.06 -9.58
CA GLY A 152 10.93 3.55 -10.56
C GLY A 152 10.28 2.98 -11.83
N LEU A 153 9.17 3.59 -12.27
CA LEU A 153 8.40 3.26 -13.47
C LEU A 153 8.65 4.24 -14.62
N GLU A 154 9.22 5.42 -14.35
CA GLU A 154 9.58 6.43 -15.36
C GLU A 154 10.48 5.80 -16.44
N GLY A 155 10.01 5.83 -17.69
CA GLY A 155 10.66 5.20 -18.84
C GLY A 155 10.67 3.67 -18.87
N ARG A 156 10.08 3.00 -17.87
CA ARG A 156 10.02 1.53 -17.76
C ARG A 156 8.65 0.94 -18.03
N PHE A 157 7.58 1.60 -17.58
CA PHE A 157 6.22 1.15 -17.89
C PHE A 157 5.90 1.45 -19.36
N ARG A 158 5.43 0.44 -20.09
CA ARG A 158 4.99 0.55 -21.48
C ARG A 158 3.52 0.24 -21.56
N LEU A 159 2.79 1.03 -22.34
CA LEU A 159 1.42 0.69 -22.69
C LEU A 159 1.41 -0.58 -23.55
N ALA A 160 0.43 -1.43 -23.30
CA ALA A 160 0.18 -2.61 -24.12
C ALA A 160 -0.35 -2.20 -25.51
N GLU A 161 -0.08 -3.02 -26.52
CA GLU A 161 -0.56 -2.78 -27.89
C GLU A 161 -2.08 -2.88 -28.02
N ARG A 162 -2.72 -3.58 -27.09
CA ARG A 162 -4.17 -3.76 -27.03
C ARG A 162 -4.65 -3.76 -25.58
N ALA A 163 -5.83 -3.18 -25.36
CA ALA A 163 -6.53 -3.34 -24.10
C ALA A 163 -7.06 -4.77 -23.97
N TRP A 164 -6.99 -5.32 -22.76
CA TRP A 164 -7.58 -6.60 -22.40
C TRP A 164 -7.87 -6.63 -20.90
N HIS A 165 -8.96 -7.27 -20.52
CA HIS A 165 -9.38 -7.39 -19.14
C HIS A 165 -9.97 -8.77 -18.86
N CYS A 166 -9.70 -9.31 -17.68
CA CYS A 166 -10.51 -10.35 -17.07
C CYS A 166 -10.65 -10.11 -15.57
N ASP A 167 -11.74 -10.60 -14.99
CA ASP A 167 -11.93 -10.69 -13.55
C ASP A 167 -12.63 -11.99 -13.15
N PHE A 168 -12.38 -12.46 -11.93
CA PHE A 168 -13.00 -13.67 -11.39
C PHE A 168 -12.79 -13.82 -9.88
N LEU A 169 -13.62 -14.66 -9.27
CA LEU A 169 -13.40 -15.17 -7.91
C LEU A 169 -12.39 -16.33 -7.95
N MET A 170 -11.35 -16.27 -7.11
CA MET A 170 -10.45 -17.41 -6.91
C MET A 170 -11.01 -18.37 -5.86
N GLY A 171 -11.02 -19.65 -6.22
CA GLY A 171 -11.22 -20.74 -5.28
C GLY A 171 -9.93 -21.05 -4.51
N PRO A 172 -10.01 -21.82 -3.41
CA PRO A 172 -8.87 -22.19 -2.58
C PRO A 172 -7.73 -22.91 -3.33
N ALA A 173 -8.04 -23.57 -4.44
CA ALA A 173 -7.08 -24.32 -5.26
C ALA A 173 -6.51 -23.52 -6.44
N ASP A 174 -7.04 -22.34 -6.73
CA ASP A 174 -6.61 -21.55 -7.89
C ASP A 174 -5.20 -20.98 -7.64
N LYS A 175 -4.34 -20.99 -8.66
CA LYS A 175 -3.08 -20.23 -8.65
C LYS A 175 -3.35 -18.81 -9.16
N GLY A 176 -2.76 -17.81 -8.51
CA GLY A 176 -2.90 -16.41 -8.96
C GLY A 176 -2.24 -16.19 -10.33
N LEU A 177 -2.81 -15.28 -11.14
CA LEU A 177 -2.36 -15.01 -12.52
C LEU A 177 -0.85 -14.76 -12.62
N ASN A 178 -0.28 -13.95 -11.73
CA ASN A 178 1.15 -13.65 -11.77
C ASN A 178 2.02 -14.84 -11.37
N THR A 179 1.52 -15.75 -10.54
CA THR A 179 2.25 -17.00 -10.22
C THR A 179 2.35 -17.86 -11.48
N LEU A 180 1.27 -17.94 -12.26
CA LEU A 180 1.26 -18.66 -13.53
C LEU A 180 2.18 -18.00 -14.56
N LEU A 181 2.10 -16.68 -14.73
CA LEU A 181 2.93 -15.92 -15.68
C LEU A 181 4.43 -16.03 -15.36
N LEU A 182 4.82 -15.72 -14.12
CA LEU A 182 6.23 -15.75 -13.69
C LEU A 182 6.78 -17.18 -13.63
N GLY A 183 5.90 -18.15 -13.36
CA GLY A 183 6.22 -19.58 -13.42
C GLY A 183 6.26 -20.16 -14.85
N LYS A 184 5.93 -19.36 -15.87
CA LYS A 184 5.84 -19.79 -17.28
C LYS A 184 4.87 -20.97 -17.48
N ASP A 185 3.81 -21.01 -16.67
CA ASP A 185 2.86 -22.13 -16.61
C ASP A 185 1.74 -21.97 -17.65
N ALA A 186 2.08 -22.18 -18.93
CA ALA A 186 1.15 -22.05 -20.05
C ALA A 186 -0.03 -23.03 -19.97
N ALA A 187 0.16 -24.21 -19.38
CA ALA A 187 -0.91 -25.19 -19.17
C ALA A 187 -1.90 -24.67 -18.12
N GLY A 188 -1.40 -24.23 -16.96
CA GLY A 188 -2.23 -23.65 -15.90
C GLY A 188 -3.02 -22.41 -16.34
N ILE A 189 -2.46 -21.58 -17.23
CA ILE A 189 -3.20 -20.45 -17.83
C ILE A 189 -4.39 -20.92 -18.66
N ARG A 190 -4.20 -21.94 -19.51
CA ARG A 190 -5.29 -22.49 -20.34
C ARG A 190 -6.38 -23.13 -19.49
N ASP A 191 -6.00 -23.89 -18.47
CA ASP A 191 -6.94 -24.55 -17.57
C ASP A 191 -7.75 -23.54 -16.75
N LEU A 192 -7.09 -22.50 -16.23
CA LEU A 192 -7.75 -21.42 -15.51
C LEU A 192 -8.69 -20.64 -16.44
N ALA A 193 -8.25 -20.32 -17.65
CA ALA A 193 -9.05 -19.64 -18.66
C ALA A 193 -10.30 -20.44 -19.05
N ALA A 194 -10.17 -21.75 -19.26
CA ALA A 194 -11.29 -22.64 -19.56
C ALA A 194 -12.28 -22.72 -18.39
N THR A 195 -11.77 -22.75 -17.15
CA THR A 195 -12.58 -22.84 -15.93
C THR A 195 -13.32 -21.55 -15.61
N LYS A 196 -12.68 -20.39 -15.84
CA LYS A 196 -13.22 -19.06 -15.51
C LYS A 196 -13.86 -18.34 -16.70
N GLY A 197 -13.70 -18.87 -17.91
CA GLY A 197 -14.37 -18.37 -19.12
C GLY A 197 -13.75 -17.11 -19.73
N PHE A 198 -12.41 -17.00 -19.76
CA PHE A 198 -11.72 -15.87 -20.41
C PHE A 198 -10.79 -16.31 -21.55
N ASP A 199 -10.38 -15.38 -22.41
CA ASP A 199 -9.42 -15.64 -23.49
C ASP A 199 -7.98 -15.72 -22.96
N ALA A 200 -7.36 -16.91 -23.00
CA ALA A 200 -5.99 -17.13 -22.55
C ALA A 200 -4.91 -16.49 -23.45
N ARG A 201 -5.21 -16.15 -24.72
CA ARG A 201 -4.19 -15.78 -25.71
C ARG A 201 -3.27 -14.64 -25.25
N PRO A 202 -3.78 -13.50 -24.71
CA PRO A 202 -2.90 -12.42 -24.30
C PRO A 202 -1.93 -12.80 -23.17
N LEU A 203 -2.34 -13.69 -22.27
CA LEU A 203 -1.47 -14.18 -21.19
C LEU A 203 -0.39 -15.13 -21.72
N LEU A 204 -0.73 -15.96 -22.71
CA LEU A 204 0.23 -16.85 -23.36
C LEU A 204 1.28 -16.06 -24.15
N ASP A 205 0.89 -14.94 -24.77
CA ASP A 205 1.82 -14.03 -25.45
C ASP A 205 2.83 -13.44 -24.44
N ILE A 206 2.38 -13.04 -23.25
CA ILE A 206 3.25 -12.57 -22.16
C ILE A 206 4.21 -13.68 -21.71
N VAL A 207 3.72 -14.92 -21.51
CA VAL A 207 4.59 -16.06 -21.12
C VAL A 207 5.70 -16.28 -22.14
N ALA A 208 5.37 -16.31 -23.43
CA ALA A 208 6.36 -16.45 -24.50
C ALA A 208 7.38 -15.30 -24.48
N GLY A 209 6.94 -14.07 -24.22
CA GLY A 209 7.81 -12.92 -24.03
C GLY A 209 8.77 -13.08 -22.84
N ILE A 210 8.26 -13.52 -21.69
CA ILE A 210 9.07 -13.77 -20.48
C ILE A 210 10.11 -14.87 -20.73
N GLU A 211 9.74 -15.93 -21.46
CA GLU A 211 10.66 -17.00 -21.85
C GLU A 211 11.79 -16.46 -22.74
N ALA A 212 11.47 -15.64 -23.73
CA ALA A 212 12.45 -15.00 -24.61
C ALA A 212 13.39 -14.04 -23.86
N ALA A 213 12.84 -13.25 -22.93
CA ALA A 213 13.59 -12.29 -22.12
C ALA A 213 14.45 -12.96 -21.01
N LYS A 214 14.26 -14.25 -20.76
CA LYS A 214 14.89 -15.08 -19.69
C LYS A 214 14.49 -14.68 -18.26
N SER A 215 14.34 -13.40 -17.96
CA SER A 215 13.87 -12.87 -16.67
C SER A 215 13.16 -11.53 -16.86
N VAL A 216 12.17 -11.25 -16.01
CA VAL A 216 11.45 -9.98 -15.96
C VAL A 216 11.33 -9.50 -14.52
N ASP A 217 11.31 -8.19 -14.31
CA ASP A 217 11.18 -7.59 -13.00
C ASP A 217 9.72 -7.22 -12.72
N ALA A 218 9.10 -7.94 -11.79
CA ALA A 218 7.75 -7.60 -11.34
C ALA A 218 7.79 -6.57 -10.21
N LEU A 219 7.07 -5.46 -10.38
CA LEU A 219 6.82 -4.50 -9.31
C LEU A 219 5.59 -4.95 -8.51
N LYS A 220 5.69 -5.02 -7.17
CA LYS A 220 4.52 -5.24 -6.31
C LYS A 220 4.08 -3.92 -5.72
N LEU A 221 2.79 -3.64 -5.86
CA LEU A 221 2.14 -2.48 -5.28
C LEU A 221 1.00 -2.95 -4.37
N THR A 222 0.69 -2.20 -3.33
CA THR A 222 -0.54 -2.37 -2.56
C THR A 222 -1.19 -1.02 -2.38
N THR A 223 -2.41 -0.88 -2.88
CA THR A 223 -3.25 0.29 -2.59
C THR A 223 -4.17 -0.06 -1.42
N ILE A 224 -4.19 0.80 -0.41
CA ILE A 224 -5.08 0.75 0.74
C ILE A 224 -5.99 1.97 0.65
N ASP A 225 -7.28 1.75 0.49
CA ASP A 225 -8.27 2.81 0.43
C ASP A 225 -9.05 2.86 1.74
N LEU A 226 -8.85 3.95 2.48
CA LEU A 226 -9.51 4.28 3.74
C LEU A 226 -10.50 5.45 3.55
N ARG A 227 -10.78 5.90 2.32
CA ARG A 227 -11.76 6.97 2.11
C ARG A 227 -13.14 6.51 2.60
N GLY A 228 -13.76 7.32 3.45
CA GLY A 228 -15.04 6.98 4.08
C GLY A 228 -14.93 6.00 5.26
N VAL A 229 -13.72 5.56 5.62
CA VAL A 229 -13.48 4.68 6.77
C VAL A 229 -13.18 5.52 8.01
N GLU A 230 -13.83 5.18 9.13
CA GLU A 230 -13.46 5.69 10.44
C GLU A 230 -12.27 4.91 10.98
N LEU A 231 -11.30 5.62 11.55
CA LEU A 231 -10.10 5.02 12.10
C LEU A 231 -10.23 4.86 13.61
N ASP A 232 -9.86 3.68 14.12
CA ASP A 232 -9.73 3.49 15.55
C ASP A 232 -8.69 4.45 16.12
N ARG A 233 -8.98 4.89 17.34
CA ARG A 233 -8.05 5.68 18.13
C ARG A 233 -7.57 4.85 19.29
N ILE A 234 -6.29 5.00 19.59
CA ILE A 234 -5.69 4.29 20.71
C ILE A 234 -5.47 5.29 21.81
N GLU A 235 -6.16 5.08 22.92
CA GLU A 235 -5.92 5.81 24.15
C GLU A 235 -4.80 5.13 24.94
N THR A 236 -3.77 5.91 25.27
CA THR A 236 -2.65 5.48 26.10
C THR A 236 -2.40 6.51 27.20
N PRO A 237 -1.62 6.17 28.24
CA PRO A 237 -1.19 7.17 29.22
C PRO A 237 -0.46 8.38 28.60
N SER A 238 0.13 8.22 27.42
CA SER A 238 0.86 9.26 26.69
C SER A 238 0.01 10.11 25.74
N GLY A 239 -1.29 9.79 25.63
CA GLY A 239 -2.25 10.49 24.79
C GLY A 239 -3.00 9.57 23.83
N THR A 240 -3.79 10.19 22.96
CA THR A 240 -4.59 9.53 21.93
C THR A 240 -3.85 9.56 20.59
N PHE A 241 -3.70 8.40 19.96
CA PHE A 241 -3.07 8.27 18.64
C PHE A 241 -4.07 7.75 17.62
N ALA A 242 -3.96 8.24 16.38
CA ALA A 242 -4.68 7.65 15.26
C ALA A 242 -4.06 6.30 14.91
N ASN A 243 -4.89 5.28 14.76
CA ASN A 243 -4.47 4.01 14.20
C ASN A 243 -4.94 3.90 12.75
N ASN A 244 -4.15 3.29 11.87
CA ASN A 244 -4.66 2.87 10.56
C ASN A 244 -5.34 1.51 10.64
N VAL A 245 -5.90 1.18 11.80
CA VAL A 245 -6.86 0.10 11.97
C VAL A 245 -8.23 0.71 11.76
N PRO A 246 -8.96 0.31 10.71
CA PRO A 246 -10.36 0.68 10.56
C PRO A 246 -11.13 0.32 11.81
N ALA A 247 -11.94 1.26 12.31
CA ALA A 247 -12.87 0.97 13.38
C ALA A 247 -13.80 -0.16 12.96
N ALA A 248 -14.13 -1.06 13.89
CA ALA A 248 -15.00 -2.21 13.63
C ALA A 248 -16.28 -1.85 12.86
N SER A 249 -16.86 -0.68 13.18
CA SER A 249 -18.07 -0.12 12.56
C SER A 249 -17.95 0.23 11.07
N SER A 250 -16.74 0.55 10.59
CA SER A 250 -16.48 1.02 9.22
C SER A 250 -15.42 0.20 8.48
N ALA A 251 -14.85 -0.82 9.14
CA ALA A 251 -13.88 -1.73 8.54
C ALA A 251 -14.40 -2.38 7.26
N ILE A 252 -15.72 -2.55 7.16
CA ILE A 252 -16.38 -3.08 5.96
C ILE A 252 -16.11 -2.25 4.71
N ASP A 253 -15.89 -0.94 4.84
CA ASP A 253 -15.73 0.02 3.74
C ASP A 253 -14.29 0.13 3.24
N MET A 254 -13.32 -0.41 3.98
CA MET A 254 -11.92 -0.45 3.56
C MET A 254 -11.77 -1.31 2.30
N ARG A 255 -10.94 -0.85 1.36
CA ARG A 255 -10.53 -1.64 0.19
C ARG A 255 -9.02 -1.83 0.18
N VAL A 256 -8.57 -3.01 -0.22
CA VAL A 256 -7.15 -3.34 -0.37
C VAL A 256 -6.93 -3.98 -1.72
N LYS A 257 -6.22 -3.29 -2.61
CA LYS A 257 -5.87 -3.75 -3.97
C LYS A 257 -4.40 -4.09 -4.01
N ARG A 258 -4.06 -5.38 -3.98
CA ARG A 258 -2.69 -5.86 -4.16
C ARG A 258 -2.43 -6.08 -5.63
N MET A 259 -1.32 -5.57 -6.13
CA MET A 259 -1.02 -5.56 -7.54
C MET A 259 0.37 -6.12 -7.78
N SER A 260 0.51 -6.73 -8.95
CA SER A 260 1.80 -7.10 -9.49
C SER A 260 1.82 -6.69 -10.94
N VAL A 261 2.73 -5.78 -11.23
CA VAL A 261 2.90 -5.10 -12.49
C VAL A 261 4.09 -5.73 -13.21
N LEU A 262 3.95 -6.02 -14.50
CA LEU A 262 5.05 -6.32 -15.41
C LEU A 262 5.20 -5.11 -16.34
N PRO A 263 6.05 -4.13 -15.99
CA PRO A 263 6.06 -2.82 -16.64
C PRO A 263 6.31 -2.89 -18.15
N GLU A 264 7.17 -3.81 -18.58
CA GLU A 264 7.57 -3.95 -19.98
C GLU A 264 6.43 -4.46 -20.90
N TYR A 265 5.36 -5.01 -20.30
CA TYR A 265 4.22 -5.60 -21.01
C TYR A 265 2.93 -4.80 -20.84
N GLY A 266 2.94 -3.70 -20.09
CA GLY A 266 1.72 -2.97 -19.73
C GLY A 266 0.73 -3.83 -18.93
N TRP A 267 1.22 -4.89 -18.30
CA TRP A 267 0.39 -5.87 -17.61
C TRP A 267 0.28 -5.56 -16.13
N VAL A 268 -0.93 -5.63 -15.60
CA VAL A 268 -1.21 -5.59 -14.17
C VAL A 268 -2.14 -6.75 -13.83
N ALA A 269 -1.78 -7.55 -12.82
CA ALA A 269 -2.75 -8.42 -12.19
C ALA A 269 -2.98 -8.02 -10.74
N THR A 270 -4.25 -8.04 -10.35
CA THR A 270 -4.72 -7.54 -9.07
C THR A 270 -5.39 -8.63 -8.27
N GLU A 271 -5.31 -8.46 -6.97
CA GLU A 271 -6.05 -9.19 -5.96
C GLU A 271 -6.64 -8.16 -5.01
N THR A 272 -7.95 -7.99 -5.09
CA THR A 272 -8.67 -6.93 -4.39
C THR A 272 -9.56 -7.52 -3.32
N THR A 273 -9.44 -7.02 -2.09
CA THR A 273 -10.35 -7.30 -0.98
C THR A 273 -11.15 -6.03 -0.72
N ALA A 274 -12.45 -6.06 -1.01
CA ALA A 274 -13.32 -4.88 -1.00
C ALA A 274 -14.72 -5.21 -0.45
N PRO A 275 -15.54 -4.21 -0.10
CA PRO A 275 -16.92 -4.44 0.32
C PRO A 275 -17.69 -5.28 -0.71
N ARG A 276 -18.57 -6.15 -0.24
CA ARG A 276 -19.47 -6.96 -1.08
C ARG A 276 -20.87 -6.98 -0.48
N THR A 277 -21.87 -6.71 -1.32
CA THR A 277 -23.28 -6.82 -0.94
C THR A 277 -23.61 -8.23 -0.45
N GLY A 278 -24.37 -8.32 0.64
CA GLY A 278 -24.81 -9.58 1.23
C GLY A 278 -23.88 -10.16 2.30
N LEU A 279 -22.70 -9.55 2.55
CA LEU A 279 -21.87 -9.92 3.68
C LEU A 279 -22.34 -9.25 4.99
N PRO A 280 -22.18 -9.90 6.16
CA PRO A 280 -22.49 -9.27 7.45
C PRO A 280 -21.68 -8.00 7.72
N ALA A 281 -22.23 -7.06 8.49
CA ALA A 281 -21.59 -5.79 8.82
C ALA A 281 -20.25 -5.89 9.59
N ASN A 282 -19.87 -7.07 10.07
CA ASN A 282 -18.57 -7.32 10.72
C ASN A 282 -17.79 -8.47 10.04
N TRP A 283 -18.01 -8.70 8.74
CA TRP A 283 -17.45 -9.82 7.99
C TRP A 283 -15.92 -9.94 8.09
N ARG A 284 -15.19 -8.84 8.27
CA ARG A 284 -13.72 -8.83 8.43
C ARG A 284 -13.23 -9.49 9.73
N GLU A 285 -14.08 -9.53 10.75
CA GLU A 285 -13.80 -10.10 12.07
C GLU A 285 -14.21 -11.57 12.18
N ARG A 286 -15.14 -12.03 11.32
CA ARG A 286 -15.79 -13.33 11.47
C ARG A 286 -14.96 -14.53 11.02
N GLY A 287 -13.98 -14.36 10.13
CA GLY A 287 -13.10 -15.45 9.69
C GLY A 287 -12.62 -15.33 8.24
N GLU A 288 -11.78 -16.27 7.82
CA GLU A 288 -11.15 -16.26 6.49
C GLU A 288 -12.16 -16.49 5.36
N GLU A 289 -13.20 -17.28 5.58
CA GLU A 289 -14.27 -17.54 4.61
C GLU A 289 -14.95 -16.27 4.09
N TYR A 290 -15.23 -15.31 4.97
CA TYR A 290 -15.82 -14.03 4.61
C TYR A 290 -14.82 -13.10 3.91
N ARG A 291 -13.53 -13.22 4.25
CA ARG A 291 -12.45 -12.50 3.54
C ARG A 291 -12.23 -13.03 2.14
N LEU A 292 -12.37 -14.35 1.95
CA LEU A 292 -12.33 -14.95 0.62
C LEU A 292 -13.56 -14.55 -0.20
N ALA A 293 -14.75 -14.50 0.42
CA ALA A 293 -15.97 -14.07 -0.25
C ALA A 293 -15.96 -12.60 -0.71
N SER A 294 -15.11 -11.75 -0.12
CA SER A 294 -14.92 -10.33 -0.49
C SER A 294 -13.68 -10.09 -1.37
N ARG A 295 -13.03 -11.17 -1.81
CA ARG A 295 -11.82 -11.12 -2.63
C ARG A 295 -12.09 -11.50 -4.06
N PHE A 296 -11.62 -10.67 -4.99
CA PHE A 296 -11.66 -10.96 -6.43
C PHE A 296 -10.32 -10.64 -7.06
N PHE A 297 -10.09 -11.21 -8.24
CA PHE A 297 -8.87 -11.04 -9.00
C PHE A 297 -9.18 -10.40 -10.33
N SER A 298 -8.26 -9.57 -10.82
CA SER A 298 -8.31 -9.06 -12.18
C SER A 298 -6.97 -9.19 -12.88
N GLY A 299 -7.01 -9.22 -14.21
CA GLY A 299 -5.86 -9.12 -15.08
C GLY A 299 -6.14 -8.09 -16.16
N ASP A 300 -5.20 -7.19 -16.38
CA ASP A 300 -5.38 -6.00 -17.20
C ASP A 300 -4.15 -5.76 -18.09
N LEU A 301 -4.37 -5.58 -19.39
CA LEU A 301 -3.41 -4.95 -20.30
C LEU A 301 -3.81 -3.49 -20.48
N ILE A 302 -2.98 -2.59 -19.94
CA ILE A 302 -3.21 -1.14 -19.94
C ILE A 302 -2.71 -0.54 -21.25
N ALA A 303 -3.60 -0.02 -22.09
CA ALA A 303 -3.27 0.46 -23.43
C ALA A 303 -3.51 1.98 -23.63
N ASP A 304 -4.43 2.58 -22.89
CA ASP A 304 -4.96 3.93 -23.15
C ASP A 304 -5.09 4.81 -21.90
N THR A 305 -4.77 4.27 -20.71
CA THR A 305 -4.76 5.00 -19.44
C THR A 305 -3.36 4.94 -18.82
N ASP A 306 -3.05 5.90 -17.94
CA ASP A 306 -1.83 5.80 -17.16
C ASP A 306 -1.97 4.76 -16.03
N LEU A 307 -0.84 4.21 -15.58
CA LEU A 307 -0.84 3.21 -14.50
C LEU A 307 -1.32 3.82 -13.17
N PHE A 308 -1.16 5.12 -12.96
CA PHE A 308 -1.52 5.78 -11.71
C PHE A 308 -3.04 5.84 -11.52
N ASP A 309 -3.79 6.17 -12.57
CA ASP A 309 -5.25 6.10 -12.61
C ASP A 309 -5.73 4.68 -12.30
N PHE A 310 -5.11 3.67 -12.91
CA PHE A 310 -5.43 2.27 -12.58
C PHE A 310 -5.12 1.93 -11.11
N VAL A 311 -3.98 2.38 -10.58
CA VAL A 311 -3.54 2.10 -9.20
C VAL A 311 -4.46 2.77 -8.17
N THR A 312 -5.03 3.93 -8.50
CA THR A 312 -5.93 4.72 -7.65
C THR A 312 -7.41 4.34 -7.80
N ASP A 313 -7.79 3.70 -8.89
CA ASP A 313 -9.13 3.10 -9.08
C ASP A 313 -9.27 1.79 -8.28
N VAL A 314 -9.79 1.92 -7.07
CA VAL A 314 -10.08 0.79 -6.17
C VAL A 314 -11.59 0.56 -6.12
N ARG A 315 -12.05 -0.50 -6.75
CA ARG A 315 -13.47 -0.84 -6.90
C ARG A 315 -13.99 -1.74 -5.78
N ASP A 316 -15.30 -1.70 -5.58
CA ASP A 316 -16.03 -2.69 -4.78
C ASP A 316 -15.96 -4.07 -5.42
N CYS A 317 -16.21 -5.11 -4.61
CA CYS A 317 -16.35 -6.46 -5.15
C CYS A 317 -17.60 -6.50 -6.05
N PRO A 318 -17.48 -6.87 -7.34
CA PRO A 318 -18.61 -6.84 -8.25
C PRO A 318 -19.79 -7.69 -7.76
N ALA A 319 -21.01 -7.23 -8.07
CA ALA A 319 -22.24 -7.92 -7.71
C ALA A 319 -22.40 -9.26 -8.45
N GLU A 320 -21.77 -9.40 -9.61
CA GLU A 320 -21.71 -10.65 -10.37
C GLU A 320 -20.29 -10.83 -10.90
N LEU A 321 -19.70 -12.01 -10.71
CA LEU A 321 -18.42 -12.39 -11.30
C LEU A 321 -18.61 -13.73 -12.01
N GLY A 322 -18.40 -13.77 -13.32
CA GLY A 322 -18.56 -14.99 -14.12
C GLY A 322 -19.93 -15.66 -14.00
N GLY A 323 -21.01 -14.89 -13.80
CA GLY A 323 -22.38 -15.42 -13.65
C GLY A 323 -22.71 -16.01 -12.26
N VAL A 324 -21.84 -15.82 -11.25
CA VAL A 324 -22.13 -16.17 -9.85
C VAL A 324 -22.64 -14.93 -9.12
N PRO A 325 -23.91 -14.90 -8.66
CA PRO A 325 -24.46 -13.74 -7.94
C PRO A 325 -23.75 -13.51 -6.60
N SER A 326 -23.49 -12.24 -6.28
CA SER A 326 -23.13 -11.79 -4.94
C SER A 326 -24.29 -12.04 -3.99
N GLY A 327 -24.15 -13.05 -3.14
CA GLY A 327 -25.20 -13.42 -2.19
C GLY A 327 -25.42 -14.92 -2.02
N GLN A 328 -24.72 -15.79 -2.76
CA GLN A 328 -24.64 -17.17 -2.30
C GLN A 328 -23.73 -17.23 -1.08
N PRO A 329 -24.23 -17.68 0.09
CA PRO A 329 -23.32 -18.07 1.16
C PRO A 329 -22.35 -19.10 0.58
N CYS A 330 -21.07 -19.01 0.95
CA CYS A 330 -20.24 -20.21 0.96
C CYS A 330 -21.11 -21.27 1.63
N ARG A 331 -21.52 -22.32 0.88
CA ARG A 331 -22.43 -23.33 1.42
C ARG A 331 -21.92 -23.71 2.81
N PRO A 332 -22.77 -23.80 3.84
CA PRO A 332 -22.38 -24.50 5.03
C PRO A 332 -21.87 -25.86 4.55
N ILE A 333 -20.67 -26.24 4.95
CA ILE A 333 -20.31 -27.65 4.90
C ILE A 333 -21.44 -28.31 5.67
N GLU A 334 -22.28 -29.06 4.96
CA GLU A 334 -23.25 -29.93 5.60
C GLU A 334 -22.44 -30.74 6.62
N GLU A 335 -22.74 -30.54 7.90
CA GLU A 335 -22.51 -31.59 8.88
C GLU A 335 -23.33 -32.77 8.36
N ASP A 336 -22.69 -33.60 7.53
CA ASP A 336 -23.18 -34.93 7.22
C ASP A 336 -23.26 -35.64 8.57
N GLY A 337 -24.47 -35.64 9.11
CA GLY A 337 -24.84 -36.51 10.19
C GLY A 337 -24.65 -37.94 9.73
N ARG A 338 -23.61 -38.58 10.26
CA ARG A 338 -23.63 -39.98 10.71
C ARG A 338 -22.43 -40.27 11.61
#